data_AF-A0A2K3P194-F1
#
_entry.id   AF-A0A2K3P194-F1
#
_cell.length_a   1.000
_cell.length_b   1.000
_cell.length_c   1.000
_cell.angle_alpha   90.00
_cell.angle_beta   90.00
_cell.angle_gamma   90.00
#
_symmetry.space_group_name_H-M   'P 1'
#
loop_
_entity.id
_entity.type
_entity.pdbx_description
1 polymer ?
#
loop_
_entity_poly.entity_id
_entity_poly.type
_entity_poly.pdbx_seq_one_letter_code
_entity_poly.pdbx_strand_id
1 'polypeptide(L)'
;MEDLSFCHFVGEVDKSPPFGITRRLSISISSNNVFKGTNNSHFRAIHGFGKGGPVEPFISKLCSKSRILKVLDMQDHGGVDLIQEIKMLRKIKELGLTRVRREHGNALSAAIVEMKHLENLNITTISEAEIIDLNFKSSPPQLQRLHLKARLQKLPDWIPELECLVKMIHFSH
;
A
#
# COMPACT_ATOMS: atom_id res chain seq x y z
N MET A 1 24.39 13.36 -20.34
CA MET A 1 23.35 12.34 -20.59
C MET A 1 22.62 12.18 -19.27
N GLU A 2 21.47 12.85 -19.12
CA GLU A 2 20.66 12.74 -17.89
C GLU A 2 20.05 11.35 -17.86
N ASP A 3 20.40 10.57 -16.84
CA ASP A 3 19.88 9.24 -16.62
C ASP A 3 18.38 9.34 -16.27
N LEU A 4 17.53 9.01 -17.24
CA LEU A 4 16.08 8.93 -17.06
C LEU A 4 15.75 7.61 -16.37
N SER A 5 16.15 7.47 -15.11
CA SER A 5 15.85 6.28 -14.30
C SER A 5 14.33 6.10 -14.17
N PHE A 6 13.80 5.16 -14.95
CA PHE A 6 12.37 4.83 -14.97
C PHE A 6 11.92 4.21 -13.64
N CYS A 7 12.83 3.47 -12.99
CA CYS A 7 12.68 2.88 -11.66
C CYS A 7 13.96 3.14 -10.86
N HIS A 8 13.83 3.67 -9.65
CA HIS A 8 14.94 3.77 -8.68
C HIS A 8 14.69 2.80 -7.54
N PHE A 9 15.68 1.96 -7.22
CA PHE A 9 15.62 1.05 -6.08
C PHE A 9 16.48 1.61 -4.96
N VAL A 10 15.97 1.64 -3.73
CA VAL A 10 16.73 2.05 -2.56
C VAL A 10 16.66 0.99 -1.48
N GLY A 11 17.81 0.38 -1.17
CA GLY A 11 17.93 -0.73 -0.23
C GLY A 11 19.04 -0.49 0.79
N GLU A 12 19.46 -1.55 1.48
CA GLU A 12 20.59 -1.47 2.43
C GLU A 12 21.93 -1.28 1.71
N VAL A 13 22.06 -1.86 0.52
CA VAL A 13 23.27 -1.84 -0.32
C VAL A 13 23.42 -0.54 -1.12
N ASP A 14 22.30 0.00 -1.62
CA ASP A 14 22.27 1.27 -2.32
C ASP A 14 21.33 2.25 -1.59
N LYS A 15 21.94 3.23 -0.93
CA LYS A 15 21.26 4.31 -0.20
C LYS A 15 21.25 5.62 -0.99
N SER A 16 21.69 5.60 -2.25
CA SER A 16 21.79 6.82 -3.05
C SER A 16 20.40 7.44 -3.24
N PRO A 17 20.27 8.77 -3.10
CA PRO A 17 19.02 9.44 -3.41
C PRO A 17 18.74 9.33 -4.91
N PRO A 18 17.47 9.20 -5.34
CA PRO A 18 17.11 9.23 -6.75
C PRO A 18 17.67 10.49 -7.43
N PHE A 19 18.51 10.28 -8.44
CA PHE A 19 18.97 11.32 -9.38
C PHE A 19 18.02 11.38 -10.59
N GLY A 20 17.62 12.58 -11.01
CA GLY A 20 16.76 12.80 -12.18
C GLY A 20 15.24 12.63 -11.92
N ILE A 21 14.46 12.45 -12.99
CA ILE A 21 12.98 12.29 -12.91
C ILE A 21 12.63 10.84 -12.59
N THR A 22 12.61 10.48 -11.30
CA THR A 22 12.14 9.17 -10.87
C THR A 22 10.61 9.12 -10.85
N ARG A 23 10.02 8.30 -11.73
CA ARG A 23 8.57 8.07 -11.74
C ARG A 23 8.15 6.83 -10.96
N ARG A 24 9.02 5.84 -10.77
CA ARG A 24 8.74 4.68 -9.92
C ARG A 24 9.84 4.53 -8.90
N LEU A 25 9.46 4.48 -7.64
CA LEU A 25 10.39 4.34 -6.53
C LEU A 25 10.12 3.01 -5.83
N SER A 26 11.13 2.15 -5.71
CA SER A 26 11.08 0.97 -4.86
C SER A 26 12.02 1.16 -3.69
N ILE A 27 11.56 0.94 -2.46
CA ILE A 27 12.32 1.21 -1.23
C ILE A 27 12.24 0.04 -0.27
N SER A 28 13.31 -0.15 0.49
CA SER A 28 13.24 -0.92 1.73
C SER A 28 12.60 -0.09 2.85
N ILE A 29 11.55 -0.59 3.50
CA ILE A 29 10.87 0.01 4.65
C ILE A 29 11.84 0.15 5.84
N SER A 30 12.87 -0.69 5.92
CA SER A 30 13.93 -0.64 6.94
C SER A 30 15.04 0.40 6.65
N SER A 31 15.06 1.03 5.47
CA SER A 31 16.12 1.97 5.10
C SER A 31 15.85 3.39 5.63
N ASN A 32 16.28 3.65 6.87
CA ASN A 32 16.11 4.91 7.65
C ASN A 32 16.65 6.21 7.00
N ASN A 33 17.32 6.14 5.83
CA ASN A 33 18.16 7.23 5.34
C ASN A 33 17.70 7.83 4.00
N VAL A 34 16.78 7.18 3.30
CA VAL A 34 16.51 7.47 1.88
C VAL A 34 15.74 8.78 1.67
N PHE A 35 14.85 9.13 2.60
CA PHE A 35 13.93 10.26 2.43
C PHE A 35 14.39 11.58 3.04
N LYS A 36 15.57 11.60 3.66
CA LYS A 36 16.13 12.85 4.19
C LYS A 36 16.48 13.84 3.07
N GLY A 37 16.57 13.41 1.81
CA GLY A 37 16.98 14.27 0.68
C GLY A 37 16.07 14.33 -0.55
N THR A 38 14.97 13.57 -0.64
CA THR A 38 14.21 13.50 -1.91
C THR A 38 13.15 14.60 -2.03
N ASN A 39 13.44 15.60 -2.86
CA ASN A 39 12.50 16.66 -3.25
C ASN A 39 11.60 16.29 -4.44
N ASN A 40 11.63 15.03 -4.88
CA ASN A 40 10.94 14.62 -6.10
C ASN A 40 9.42 14.46 -5.86
N SER A 41 8.61 15.31 -6.48
CA SER A 41 7.14 15.25 -6.47
C SER A 41 6.57 14.43 -7.64
N HIS A 42 7.42 13.92 -8.53
CA HIS A 42 6.99 13.24 -9.76
C HIS A 42 6.79 11.72 -9.61
N PHE A 43 6.88 11.17 -8.39
CA PHE A 43 6.68 9.74 -8.16
C PHE A 43 5.27 9.32 -8.57
N ARG A 44 5.18 8.50 -9.62
CA ARG A 44 3.99 7.86 -10.20
C ARG A 44 3.71 6.44 -9.68
N ALA A 45 4.61 5.83 -8.93
CA ALA A 45 4.33 4.68 -8.08
C ALA A 45 5.40 4.58 -6.99
N ILE A 46 5.04 4.08 -5.81
CA ILE A 46 5.98 3.79 -4.73
C ILE A 46 5.76 2.36 -4.27
N HIS A 47 6.80 1.54 -4.27
CA HIS A 47 6.75 0.18 -3.74
C HIS A 47 7.66 0.08 -2.50
N GLY A 48 7.10 -0.14 -1.33
CA GLY A 48 7.83 -0.40 -0.10
C GLY A 48 7.87 -1.89 0.21
N PHE A 49 9.06 -2.44 0.40
CA PHE A 49 9.29 -3.84 0.80
C PHE A 49 10.24 -3.86 2.01
N GLY A 50 10.32 -4.91 2.81
CA GLY A 50 11.29 -4.91 3.91
C GLY A 50 11.21 -6.15 4.78
N LYS A 51 12.27 -6.38 5.57
CA LYS A 51 12.28 -7.36 6.66
C LYS A 51 12.39 -6.63 8.00
N GLY A 52 11.78 -7.24 9.02
CA GLY A 52 11.71 -6.82 10.42
C GLY A 52 12.57 -5.64 10.87
N GLY A 53 11.90 -4.60 11.34
CA GLY A 53 12.50 -3.40 11.91
C GLY A 53 11.42 -2.37 12.28
N PRO A 54 11.77 -1.36 13.09
CA PRO A 54 10.85 -0.28 13.42
C PRO A 54 10.41 0.44 12.14
N VAL A 55 9.11 0.59 11.97
CA VAL A 55 8.55 1.40 10.88
C VAL A 55 8.67 2.85 11.32
N GLU A 56 9.72 3.55 10.88
CA GLU A 56 9.79 5.00 11.10
C GLU A 56 8.67 5.71 10.31
N PRO A 57 8.27 6.95 10.69
CA PRO A 57 7.18 7.71 10.05
C PRO A 57 7.45 8.19 8.61
N PHE A 58 8.22 7.45 7.81
CA PHE A 58 8.64 7.84 6.47
C PHE A 58 7.52 7.65 5.43
N ILE A 59 6.58 6.72 5.66
CA ILE A 59 5.43 6.51 4.77
C ILE A 59 4.58 7.77 4.74
N SER A 60 4.26 8.39 5.87
CA SER A 60 3.53 9.66 5.91
C SER A 60 4.19 10.75 5.03
N LYS A 61 5.52 10.88 5.10
CA LYS A 61 6.30 11.89 4.35
C LYS A 61 6.32 11.62 2.85
N LEU A 62 6.54 10.37 2.46
CA LEU A 62 6.44 9.91 1.06
C LEU A 62 5.09 10.20 0.45
N CYS A 63 4.06 9.99 1.25
CA CYS A 63 2.70 9.96 0.78
C CYS A 63 2.05 11.32 0.65
N SER A 64 2.56 12.31 1.37
CA SER A 64 2.20 13.71 1.17
C SER A 64 2.50 14.22 -0.25
N LYS A 65 3.46 13.60 -0.96
CA LYS A 65 3.95 14.05 -2.27
C LYS A 65 3.33 13.32 -3.47
N SER A 66 2.61 12.21 -3.25
CA SER A 66 2.20 11.29 -4.32
C SER A 66 0.83 10.66 -4.07
N ARG A 67 -0.04 10.63 -5.11
CA ARG A 67 -1.45 10.16 -5.03
C ARG A 67 -1.73 8.80 -5.72
N ILE A 68 -0.70 8.20 -6.30
CA ILE A 68 -0.69 7.00 -7.16
C ILE A 68 -0.23 5.75 -6.41
N LEU A 69 -0.37 4.58 -7.05
CA LEU A 69 -0.18 3.24 -6.49
C LEU A 69 0.98 3.13 -5.52
N LYS A 70 0.62 2.84 -4.27
CA LYS A 70 1.54 2.50 -3.20
C LYS A 70 1.41 1.01 -2.91
N VAL A 71 2.42 0.23 -3.28
CA VAL A 71 2.49 -1.18 -2.89
C VAL A 71 3.27 -1.27 -1.60
N LEU A 72 2.68 -1.81 -0.55
CA LEU A 72 3.33 -2.03 0.74
C LEU A 72 3.36 -3.53 1.04
N ASP A 73 4.56 -4.03 1.29
CA ASP A 73 4.76 -5.37 1.82
C ASP A 73 4.53 -5.37 3.33
N MET A 74 3.60 -6.22 3.77
CA MET A 74 3.24 -6.39 5.18
C MET A 74 4.08 -7.46 5.90
N GLN A 75 4.99 -8.15 5.23
CA GLN A 75 5.79 -9.23 5.83
C GLN A 75 6.75 -8.71 6.91
N ASP A 76 6.78 -9.41 8.04
CA ASP A 76 7.75 -9.25 9.14
C ASP A 76 7.83 -7.86 9.80
N HIS A 77 6.99 -6.92 9.41
CA HIS A 77 6.75 -5.67 10.16
C HIS A 77 5.72 -5.96 11.24
N GLY A 78 5.90 -5.42 12.46
CA GLY A 78 5.01 -5.63 13.60
C GLY A 78 3.62 -5.02 13.42
N GLY A 79 2.92 -5.40 12.34
CA GLY A 79 1.55 -5.11 11.87
C GLY A 79 1.01 -3.74 12.20
N VAL A 80 0.83 -3.50 13.49
CA VAL A 80 0.33 -2.29 14.12
C VAL A 80 1.04 -1.03 13.63
N ASP A 81 2.37 -0.95 13.66
CA ASP A 81 3.10 0.28 13.31
C ASP A 81 2.90 0.66 11.83
N LEU A 82 2.97 -0.34 10.95
CA LEU A 82 2.74 -0.14 9.52
C LEU A 82 1.28 0.24 9.21
N ILE A 83 0.31 -0.35 9.92
CA ILE A 83 -1.10 0.00 9.75
C ILE A 83 -1.39 1.42 10.25
N GLN A 84 -0.72 1.90 11.30
CA GLN A 84 -0.81 3.30 11.72
C GLN A 84 -0.30 4.25 10.64
N GLU A 85 0.81 3.91 9.98
CA GLU A 85 1.31 4.69 8.84
C GLU A 85 0.36 4.64 7.63
N ILE A 86 -0.22 3.47 7.33
CA ILE A 86 -1.23 3.29 6.27
C ILE A 86 -2.45 4.19 6.54
N LYS A 87 -2.87 4.32 7.80
CA LYS A 87 -3.99 5.20 8.19
C LYS A 87 -3.75 6.67 7.84
N MET A 88 -2.49 7.11 7.76
CA MET A 88 -2.14 8.48 7.38
C MET A 88 -2.27 8.75 5.87
N LEU A 89 -2.53 7.71 5.06
CA LEU A 89 -2.61 7.78 3.60
C LEU A 89 -3.95 8.32 3.05
N ARG A 90 -4.49 9.39 3.64
CA ARG A 90 -5.87 9.85 3.35
C ARG A 90 -6.10 10.40 1.94
N LYS A 91 -5.04 10.81 1.22
CA LYS A 91 -5.12 11.48 -0.10
C LYS A 91 -4.80 10.57 -1.28
N ILE A 92 -4.60 9.28 -1.06
CA ILE A 92 -4.19 8.34 -2.12
C ILE A 92 -5.40 7.90 -2.93
N LYS A 93 -5.15 7.61 -4.21
CA LYS A 93 -6.13 7.02 -5.13
C LYS A 93 -5.92 5.53 -5.33
N GLU A 94 -4.72 5.02 -5.09
CA GLU A 94 -4.40 3.62 -5.37
C GLU A 94 -3.52 3.02 -4.27
N LEU A 95 -3.95 1.88 -3.72
CA LEU A 95 -3.27 1.14 -2.66
C LEU A 95 -3.13 -0.33 -3.04
N GLY A 96 -1.92 -0.84 -2.95
CA GLY A 96 -1.60 -2.26 -3.01
C GLY A 96 -1.03 -2.72 -1.68
N LEU A 97 -1.57 -3.79 -1.11
CA LEU A 97 -1.04 -4.44 0.07
C LEU A 97 -0.70 -5.88 -0.28
N THR A 98 0.54 -6.29 -0.03
CA THR A 98 1.00 -7.65 -0.28
C THR A 98 1.40 -8.33 1.01
N ARG A 99 1.31 -9.66 1.01
CA ARG A 99 1.62 -10.52 2.16
C ARG A 99 0.80 -10.19 3.41
N VAL A 100 -0.46 -9.81 3.22
CA VAL A 100 -1.37 -9.50 4.32
C VAL A 100 -1.72 -10.77 5.10
N ARG A 101 -1.69 -10.66 6.44
CA ARG A 101 -2.10 -11.70 7.38
C ARG A 101 -3.52 -11.43 7.91
N ARG A 102 -4.21 -12.49 8.33
CA ARG A 102 -5.56 -12.44 8.92
C ARG A 102 -5.67 -11.44 10.06
N GLU A 103 -4.68 -11.43 10.94
CA GLU A 103 -4.64 -10.57 12.14
C GLU A 103 -4.70 -9.07 11.81
N HIS A 104 -4.34 -8.66 10.59
CA HIS A 104 -4.37 -7.27 10.15
C HIS A 104 -5.72 -6.87 9.54
N GLY A 105 -6.60 -7.81 9.19
CA GLY A 105 -7.82 -7.57 8.39
C GLY A 105 -8.71 -6.47 8.95
N ASN A 106 -9.03 -6.53 10.24
CA ASN A 106 -9.89 -5.52 10.89
C ASN A 106 -9.22 -4.14 10.99
N ALA A 107 -7.93 -4.10 11.33
CA ALA A 107 -7.21 -2.83 11.47
C ALA A 107 -6.99 -2.16 10.11
N LEU A 108 -6.68 -2.93 9.06
CA LEU A 108 -6.64 -2.46 7.68
C LEU A 108 -8.02 -1.98 7.22
N SER A 109 -9.08 -2.70 7.59
CA SER A 109 -10.45 -2.30 7.25
C SER A 109 -10.79 -0.92 7.81
N ALA A 110 -10.45 -0.68 9.08
CA ALA A 110 -10.62 0.63 9.70
C ALA A 110 -9.80 1.73 9.02
N ALA A 111 -8.54 1.45 8.65
CA ALA A 111 -7.67 2.42 7.99
C ALA A 111 -8.16 2.78 6.57
N ILE A 112 -8.59 1.79 5.78
CA ILE A 112 -9.01 1.97 4.38
C ILE A 112 -10.29 2.81 4.30
N VAL A 113 -11.24 2.66 5.24
CA VAL A 113 -12.49 3.44 5.27
C VAL A 113 -12.23 4.95 5.46
N GLU A 114 -11.10 5.34 6.06
CA GLU A 114 -10.69 6.75 6.18
C GLU A 114 -10.15 7.34 4.87
N MET A 115 -9.85 6.52 3.85
CA MET A 115 -9.27 6.95 2.57
C MET A 115 -10.37 7.34 1.56
N LYS A 116 -10.94 8.53 1.73
CA LYS A 116 -12.10 9.00 0.93
C LYS A 116 -11.84 9.18 -0.56
N HIS A 117 -10.59 9.16 -0.99
CA HIS A 117 -10.19 9.30 -2.40
C HIS A 117 -9.69 8.00 -3.03
N LEU A 118 -9.76 6.88 -2.31
CA LEU A 118 -9.24 5.60 -2.80
C LEU A 118 -10.13 5.08 -3.93
N GLU A 119 -9.55 4.95 -5.11
CA GLU A 119 -10.18 4.46 -6.34
C GLU A 119 -9.80 3.00 -6.63
N ASN A 120 -8.57 2.59 -6.28
CA ASN A 120 -8.05 1.26 -6.61
C ASN A 120 -7.43 0.59 -5.38
N LEU A 121 -7.98 -0.57 -5.00
CA LEU A 121 -7.49 -1.38 -3.89
C LEU A 121 -7.06 -2.75 -4.39
N ASN A 122 -5.82 -3.13 -4.11
CA ASN A 122 -5.29 -4.47 -4.33
C ASN A 122 -4.82 -5.04 -2.99
N ILE A 123 -5.33 -6.21 -2.61
CA ILE A 123 -4.91 -6.93 -1.41
C ILE A 123 -4.51 -8.35 -1.82
N THR A 124 -3.29 -8.75 -1.47
CA THR A 124 -2.76 -10.10 -1.64
C THR A 124 -2.32 -10.65 -0.28
N THR A 125 -2.84 -11.82 0.11
CA THR A 125 -2.47 -12.47 1.37
C THR A 125 -1.05 -13.06 1.35
N ILE A 126 -0.50 -13.38 2.52
CA ILE A 126 0.85 -13.99 2.65
C ILE A 126 0.96 -15.38 2.04
N SER A 127 -0.16 -16.11 1.97
CA SER A 127 -0.25 -17.41 1.34
C SER A 127 -1.65 -17.63 0.78
N GLU A 128 -1.78 -18.61 -0.10
CA GLU A 128 -3.05 -19.04 -0.69
C GLU A 128 -4.00 -19.67 0.35
N ALA A 129 -3.44 -20.27 1.40
CA ALA A 129 -4.19 -20.85 2.51
C ALA A 129 -4.66 -19.81 3.54
N GLU A 130 -4.08 -18.61 3.52
CA GLU A 130 -4.40 -17.56 4.48
C GLU A 130 -5.80 -17.00 4.22
N ILE A 131 -6.70 -17.25 5.16
CA ILE A 131 -8.05 -16.71 5.14
C ILE A 131 -8.04 -15.34 5.80
N ILE A 132 -8.52 -14.31 5.10
CA ILE A 132 -8.66 -12.95 5.63
C ILE A 132 -10.11 -12.49 5.59
N ASP A 133 -10.53 -11.82 6.66
CA ASP A 133 -11.83 -11.16 6.72
C ASP A 133 -11.62 -9.65 6.69
N LEU A 134 -12.26 -8.99 5.72
CA LEU A 134 -12.26 -7.55 5.56
C LEU A 134 -13.64 -7.03 5.96
N ASN A 135 -13.70 -6.30 7.07
CA ASN A 135 -14.94 -5.81 7.67
C ASN A 135 -14.97 -4.28 7.63
N PHE A 136 -15.34 -3.71 6.48
CA PHE A 136 -15.53 -2.27 6.38
C PHE A 136 -16.81 -1.87 7.13
N LYS A 137 -16.71 -0.88 8.03
CA LYS A 137 -17.87 -0.29 8.73
C LYS A 137 -18.71 0.62 7.84
N SER A 138 -18.15 1.06 6.73
CA SER A 138 -18.83 1.81 5.69
C SER A 138 -18.11 1.65 4.36
N SER A 139 -18.86 1.75 3.27
CA SER A 139 -18.36 1.69 1.90
C SER A 139 -17.33 2.80 1.61
N PRO A 140 -16.12 2.47 1.13
CA PRO A 140 -15.19 3.44 0.55
C PRO A 140 -15.82 4.12 -0.67
N PRO A 141 -16.18 5.42 -0.60
CA PRO A 141 -17.17 6.03 -1.51
C PRO A 141 -16.66 6.27 -2.93
N GLN A 142 -15.38 6.08 -3.20
CA GLN A 142 -14.76 6.33 -4.51
C GLN A 142 -14.12 5.07 -5.08
N LEU A 143 -14.28 3.91 -4.43
CA LEU A 143 -13.59 2.69 -4.83
C LEU A 143 -14.20 2.15 -6.12
N GLN A 144 -13.38 2.14 -7.17
CA GLN A 144 -13.73 1.74 -8.52
C GLN A 144 -13.22 0.34 -8.85
N ARG A 145 -12.01 0.00 -8.39
CA ARG A 145 -11.40 -1.31 -8.67
C ARG A 145 -10.97 -1.99 -7.38
N LEU A 146 -11.47 -3.21 -7.18
CA LEU A 146 -11.14 -4.06 -6.05
C LEU A 146 -10.51 -5.36 -6.56
N HIS A 147 -9.24 -5.59 -6.24
CA HIS A 147 -8.53 -6.83 -6.53
C HIS A 147 -8.20 -7.53 -5.22
N LEU A 148 -8.78 -8.72 -5.02
CA LEU A 148 -8.53 -9.56 -3.86
C LEU A 148 -7.89 -10.87 -4.31
N LYS A 149 -6.60 -11.03 -4.04
CA LYS A 149 -5.91 -12.32 -4.15
C LYS A 149 -5.78 -12.91 -2.75
N ALA A 150 -6.88 -13.47 -2.29
CA ALA A 150 -7.04 -13.89 -0.90
C ALA A 150 -8.14 -14.94 -0.78
N ARG A 151 -7.96 -15.88 0.15
CA ARG A 151 -9.07 -16.74 0.57
C ARG A 151 -9.95 -15.97 1.53
N LEU A 152 -11.26 -15.95 1.28
CA LEU A 152 -12.27 -15.29 2.12
C LEU A 152 -13.13 -16.37 2.75
N GLN A 153 -13.58 -16.20 4.00
CA GLN A 153 -14.57 -17.13 4.57
C GLN A 153 -15.90 -17.01 3.83
N LYS A 154 -16.31 -15.76 3.60
CA LYS A 154 -17.48 -15.39 2.83
C LYS A 154 -17.18 -14.12 2.03
N LEU A 155 -17.94 -13.91 0.96
CA LEU A 155 -17.91 -12.64 0.26
C LEU A 155 -18.40 -11.53 1.22
N PRO A 156 -17.66 -10.43 1.42
CA PRO A 156 -18.07 -9.40 2.36
C PRO A 156 -19.35 -8.66 1.95
N ASP A 157 -20.22 -8.42 2.93
CA ASP A 157 -21.57 -7.85 2.73
C ASP A 157 -21.55 -6.37 2.30
N TRP A 158 -20.39 -5.69 2.42
CA TRP A 158 -20.20 -4.30 1.99
C TRP A 158 -19.91 -4.15 0.49
N ILE A 159 -19.61 -5.24 -0.24
CA ILE A 159 -19.32 -5.16 -1.67
C ILE A 159 -20.50 -4.56 -2.47
N PRO A 160 -21.76 -4.99 -2.24
CA PRO A 160 -22.92 -4.36 -2.84
C PRO A 160 -23.10 -2.87 -2.51
N GLU A 161 -22.51 -2.39 -1.41
CA GLU A 161 -22.60 -0.98 -0.98
C GLU A 161 -21.61 -0.06 -1.72
N LEU A 162 -20.73 -0.61 -2.58
CA LEU A 162 -19.76 0.16 -3.35
C LEU A 162 -20.39 0.79 -4.60
N GLU A 163 -20.93 1.99 -4.47
CA GLU A 163 -21.62 2.72 -5.56
C GLU A 163 -20.75 2.97 -6.80
N CYS A 164 -19.43 3.12 -6.63
CA CYS A 164 -18.51 3.45 -7.72
C CYS A 164 -17.79 2.23 -8.32
N LEU A 165 -18.06 1.01 -7.84
CA LEU A 165 -17.29 -0.17 -8.22
C LEU A 165 -17.55 -0.54 -9.69
N VAL A 166 -16.53 -0.40 -10.54
CA VAL A 166 -16.59 -0.79 -11.96
C VAL A 166 -15.98 -2.16 -12.21
N LYS A 167 -15.09 -2.62 -11.33
CA LYS A 167 -14.39 -3.89 -11.51
C LYS A 167 -14.02 -4.51 -10.18
N MET A 168 -14.44 -5.76 -10.01
CA MET A 168 -13.94 -6.62 -8.96
C MET A 168 -13.27 -7.85 -9.57
N ILE A 169 -12.07 -8.17 -9.08
CA ILE A 169 -11.43 -9.46 -9.32
C ILE A 169 -11.19 -10.11 -7.97
N HIS A 170 -11.69 -11.32 -7.79
CA HIS A 170 -11.38 -12.18 -6.66
C HIS A 170 -10.75 -13.47 -7.16
N PHE A 171 -9.57 -13.78 -6.64
CA PHE A 171 -8.92 -15.08 -6.84
C PHE A 171 -9.04 -15.86 -5.53
N SER A 172 -9.99 -16.80 -5.48
CA SER A 172 -10.01 -17.84 -4.46
C SER A 172 -9.09 -18.98 -4.90
N HIS A 173 -8.10 -19.31 -4.08
CA HIS A 173 -7.31 -20.52 -4.21
C HIS A 173 -7.98 -21.68 -3.48
#